data_AF-A0AA92V0D2-F1
#
_entry.id   AF-A0AA92V0D2-F1
#
_cell.length_a   1.000
_cell.length_b   1.000
_cell.length_c   1.000
_cell.angle_alpha   90.00
_cell.angle_beta   90.00
_cell.angle_gamma   90.00
#
_symmetry.space_group_name_H-M   'P 1'
#
loop_
_entity.id
_entity.type
_entity.pdbx_description
1 polymer ?
#
loop_
_entity_poly.entity_id
_entity_poly.type
_entity_poly.pdbx_seq_one_letter_code
_entity_poly.pdbx_strand_id
1 'polypeptide(L)'
;MELSRLIQHPEEMNRETLYDLRALLALYPYYQTARLLMLKNLYLLHDPSFDEELRRAAIYITDRKIIFEMVEAAHYQIKNAPEEAESNKQQGVRGIGAEKHGDRTSDLIDHFLGSIPMEEDEEEKKEKRKPTPADAAVDYVAYLMETEDQQEPEDTSRTMSLIDDFMEDGGFKLPKIQQDEDYKPEFTPELQTDSGKDGEEENSGVFTETLARIYIKQGKYQRAYEIISRLHQQHSDKNGYYVDQLRFLEKLMLNSKKK
;
A
#
# COMPACT_ATOMS: atom_id res chain seq x y z
N MET A 1 -8.36 -3.28 -41.53
CA MET A 1 -8.77 -3.27 -40.12
C MET A 1 -9.63 -2.04 -39.83
N GLU A 2 -10.89 -2.22 -39.42
CA GLU A 2 -11.80 -1.11 -39.12
C GLU A 2 -11.76 -0.78 -37.62
N LEU A 3 -10.95 0.22 -37.25
CA LEU A 3 -10.77 0.64 -35.85
C LEU A 3 -12.09 1.05 -35.18
N SER A 4 -13.01 1.68 -35.93
CA SER A 4 -14.33 2.07 -35.43
C SER A 4 -15.15 0.88 -34.95
N ARG A 5 -15.09 -0.25 -35.66
CA ARG A 5 -15.80 -1.48 -35.29
C ARG A 5 -15.23 -2.10 -34.02
N LEU A 6 -13.90 -2.12 -33.90
CA LEU A 6 -13.22 -2.67 -32.71
C LEU A 6 -13.46 -1.85 -31.44
N ILE A 7 -13.65 -0.53 -31.58
CA ILE A 7 -14.00 0.34 -30.45
C ILE A 7 -15.42 0.02 -29.94
N GLN A 8 -16.36 -0.26 -30.86
CA GLN A 8 -17.74 -0.57 -30.49
C GLN A 8 -17.89 -2.01 -29.98
N HIS A 9 -17.12 -2.94 -30.54
CA HIS A 9 -17.17 -4.36 -30.20
C HIS A 9 -15.78 -4.89 -29.86
N PRO A 10 -15.23 -4.53 -28.68
CA PRO A 10 -13.91 -5.00 -28.25
C PRO A 10 -13.86 -6.51 -28.04
N GLU A 11 -15.00 -7.18 -27.84
CA GLU A 11 -15.09 -8.64 -27.68
C GLU A 11 -14.80 -9.43 -28.97
N GLU A 12 -14.92 -8.81 -30.15
CA GLU A 12 -14.62 -9.45 -31.44
C GLU A 12 -13.10 -9.54 -31.72
N MET A 13 -12.27 -9.06 -30.80
CA MET A 13 -10.83 -8.93 -30.99
C MET A 13 -10.11 -10.28 -30.85
N ASN A 14 -9.40 -10.66 -31.92
CA ASN A 14 -8.70 -11.93 -32.06
C ASN A 14 -7.20 -11.74 -32.34
N ARG A 15 -6.43 -12.84 -32.40
CA ARG A 15 -4.98 -12.83 -32.71
C ARG A 15 -4.62 -12.11 -34.02
N GLU A 16 -5.48 -12.16 -35.03
CA GLU A 16 -5.29 -11.42 -36.29
C GLU A 16 -5.36 -9.91 -36.07
N THR A 17 -6.37 -9.44 -35.32
CA THR A 17 -6.49 -8.01 -34.97
C THR A 17 -5.30 -7.54 -34.13
N LEU A 18 -4.71 -8.41 -33.31
CA LEU A 18 -3.49 -8.10 -32.54
C LEU A 18 -2.29 -7.91 -33.48
N TYR A 19 -2.14 -8.75 -34.50
CA TYR A 19 -1.10 -8.60 -35.51
C TYR A 19 -1.26 -7.27 -36.27
N ASP A 20 -2.49 -6.96 -36.70
CA ASP A 20 -2.79 -5.71 -37.39
C ASP A 20 -2.48 -4.48 -36.52
N LEU A 21 -2.83 -4.51 -35.22
CA LEU A 21 -2.51 -3.42 -34.28
C LEU A 21 -1.02 -3.27 -34.08
N ARG A 22 -0.27 -4.37 -33.97
CA ARG A 22 1.20 -4.34 -33.84
C ARG A 22 1.84 -3.75 -35.10
N ALA A 23 1.41 -4.17 -36.28
CA ALA A 23 1.90 -3.62 -37.54
C ALA A 23 1.62 -2.11 -37.66
N LEU A 24 0.42 -1.69 -37.25
CA LEU A 24 0.01 -0.29 -37.27
C LEU A 24 0.76 0.56 -36.24
N LEU A 25 1.04 0.03 -35.04
CA LEU A 25 1.88 0.71 -34.04
C LEU A 25 3.36 0.76 -34.42
N ALA A 26 3.86 -0.20 -35.20
CA ALA A 26 5.20 -0.13 -35.76
C ALA A 26 5.34 1.05 -36.75
N LEU A 27 4.28 1.35 -37.51
CA LEU A 27 4.22 2.51 -38.42
C LEU A 27 3.94 3.83 -37.67
N TYR A 28 3.12 3.80 -36.61
CA TYR A 28 2.69 4.97 -35.85
C TYR A 28 2.83 4.76 -34.34
N PRO A 29 4.06 4.91 -33.77
CA PRO A 29 4.33 4.56 -32.37
C PRO A 29 3.52 5.35 -31.33
N TYR A 30 3.13 6.59 -31.67
CA TYR A 30 2.42 7.50 -30.77
C TYR A 30 0.90 7.45 -30.93
N TYR A 31 0.35 6.51 -31.71
CA TYR A 31 -1.08 6.43 -31.93
C TYR A 31 -1.80 5.81 -30.73
N GLN A 32 -2.28 6.67 -29.85
CA GLN A 32 -2.80 6.30 -28.52
C GLN A 32 -4.01 5.35 -28.58
N THR A 33 -4.94 5.57 -29.49
CA THR A 33 -6.15 4.73 -29.60
C THR A 33 -5.82 3.30 -30.03
N ALA A 34 -4.93 3.14 -31.01
CA ALA A 34 -4.45 1.81 -31.41
C ALA A 34 -3.68 1.11 -30.28
N ARG A 35 -2.94 1.86 -29.47
CA ARG A 35 -2.22 1.33 -28.31
C ARG A 35 -3.17 0.86 -27.21
N LEU A 36 -4.22 1.63 -26.92
CA LEU A 36 -5.28 1.25 -25.99
C LEU A 36 -6.04 0.00 -26.49
N LEU A 37 -6.38 -0.04 -27.78
CA LEU A 37 -7.00 -1.21 -28.39
C LEU A 37 -6.08 -2.43 -28.33
N MET A 38 -4.78 -2.28 -28.61
CA MET A 38 -3.82 -3.39 -28.51
C MET A 38 -3.76 -3.92 -27.08
N LEU A 39 -3.74 -3.02 -26.10
CA LEU A 39 -3.73 -3.36 -24.70
C LEU A 39 -5.04 -4.06 -24.27
N LYS A 40 -6.20 -3.59 -24.75
CA LYS A 40 -7.49 -4.28 -24.56
C LYS A 40 -7.47 -5.67 -25.17
N ASN A 41 -6.91 -5.82 -26.37
CA ASN A 41 -6.77 -7.10 -27.05
C ASN A 41 -5.99 -8.10 -26.21
N LEU A 42 -4.80 -7.69 -25.77
CA LEU A 42 -3.91 -8.51 -24.95
C LEU A 42 -4.57 -8.92 -23.64
N TYR A 43 -5.33 -8.02 -23.02
CA TYR A 43 -6.11 -8.31 -21.82
C TYR A 43 -7.19 -9.37 -22.07
N LEU A 44 -7.99 -9.23 -23.14
CA LEU A 44 -9.06 -10.18 -23.48
C LEU A 44 -8.52 -11.56 -23.87
N LEU A 45 -7.37 -11.59 -24.55
CA LEU A 45 -6.72 -12.84 -24.94
C LEU A 45 -5.92 -13.49 -23.81
N HIS A 46 -5.85 -12.86 -22.63
CA HIS A 46 -5.00 -13.26 -21.50
C HIS A 46 -3.56 -13.55 -21.94
N ASP A 47 -3.02 -12.67 -22.80
CA ASP A 47 -1.69 -12.85 -23.36
C ASP A 47 -0.60 -12.59 -22.29
N PRO A 48 0.41 -13.47 -22.13
CA PRO A 48 1.47 -13.28 -21.14
C PRO A 48 2.29 -11.99 -21.32
N SER A 49 2.32 -11.43 -22.53
CA SER A 49 3.02 -10.16 -22.81
C SER A 49 2.26 -8.92 -22.36
N PHE A 50 1.02 -9.08 -21.86
CA PHE A 50 0.16 -7.97 -21.45
C PHE A 50 0.86 -7.02 -20.48
N ASP A 51 1.46 -7.53 -19.40
CA ASP A 51 2.08 -6.68 -18.37
C ASP A 51 3.27 -5.88 -18.87
N GLU A 52 4.04 -6.45 -19.80
CA GLU A 52 5.17 -5.74 -20.42
C GLU A 52 4.67 -4.62 -21.32
N GLU A 53 3.69 -4.92 -22.17
CA GLU A 53 3.09 -3.93 -23.07
C GLU A 53 2.28 -2.87 -22.32
N LEU A 54 1.69 -3.20 -21.18
CA LEU A 54 1.04 -2.26 -20.26
C LEU A 54 2.03 -1.22 -19.76
N ARG A 55 3.19 -1.66 -19.26
CA ARG A 55 4.26 -0.75 -18.79
C ARG A 55 4.76 0.16 -19.89
N ARG A 56 4.97 -0.39 -21.10
CA ARG A 56 5.37 0.40 -22.27
C ARG A 56 4.27 1.39 -22.66
N ALA A 57 3.02 0.95 -22.69
CA ALA A 57 1.90 1.76 -23.14
C ALA A 57 1.60 2.93 -22.20
N ALA A 58 1.81 2.75 -20.90
CA ALA A 58 1.64 3.79 -19.89
C ALA A 58 2.52 5.03 -20.11
N ILE A 59 3.63 4.91 -20.87
CA ILE A 59 4.50 6.02 -21.22
C ILE A 59 3.87 6.89 -22.33
N TYR A 60 3.14 6.27 -23.26
CA TYR A 60 2.59 6.93 -24.45
C TYR A 60 1.16 7.46 -24.25
N ILE A 61 0.46 6.95 -23.23
CA ILE A 61 -0.94 7.31 -22.93
C ILE A 61 -0.97 8.48 -21.95
N THR A 62 -1.69 9.53 -22.29
CA THR A 62 -1.83 10.75 -21.48
C THR A 62 -2.70 10.53 -20.24
N ASP A 63 -3.80 9.78 -20.36
CA ASP A 63 -4.69 9.48 -19.24
C ASP A 63 -4.64 7.99 -18.86
N ARG A 64 -3.93 7.72 -17.76
CA ARG A 64 -3.78 6.35 -17.21
C ARG A 64 -5.04 5.86 -16.50
N LYS A 65 -6.01 6.74 -16.20
CA LYS A 65 -7.29 6.32 -15.63
C LYS A 65 -8.04 5.40 -16.59
N ILE A 66 -7.95 5.66 -17.90
CA ILE A 66 -8.57 4.83 -18.94
C ILE A 66 -8.02 3.40 -18.88
N ILE A 67 -6.71 3.25 -18.64
CA ILE A 67 -6.07 1.93 -18.50
C ILE A 67 -6.59 1.22 -17.25
N PHE A 68 -6.63 1.92 -16.12
CA PHE A 68 -7.18 1.37 -14.87
C PHE A 68 -8.65 0.97 -15.03
N GLU A 69 -9.47 1.84 -15.64
CA GLU A 69 -10.89 1.58 -15.89
C GLU A 69 -11.11 0.33 -16.76
N MET A 70 -10.24 0.13 -17.73
CA MET A 70 -10.31 -0.98 -18.67
C MET A 70 -9.94 -2.34 -18.05
N VAL A 71 -9.05 -2.35 -17.07
CA VAL A 71 -8.38 -3.57 -16.55
C VAL A 71 -8.85 -3.91 -15.14
N GLU A 72 -8.96 -2.92 -14.27
CA GLU A 72 -9.08 -3.10 -12.82
C GLU A 72 -10.39 -2.55 -12.25
N ALA A 73 -11.05 -1.56 -12.88
CA ALA A 73 -12.20 -0.90 -12.24
C ALA A 73 -13.36 -1.84 -11.85
N ALA A 74 -13.57 -2.92 -12.59
CA ALA A 74 -14.56 -3.94 -12.23
C ALA A 74 -14.27 -4.61 -10.87
N HIS A 75 -13.01 -4.66 -10.45
CA HIS A 75 -12.59 -5.24 -9.18
C HIS A 75 -12.80 -4.29 -7.98
N TYR A 76 -12.95 -2.99 -8.23
CA TYR A 76 -13.14 -1.96 -7.20
C TYR A 76 -14.59 -1.44 -7.10
N GLN A 77 -15.55 -2.09 -7.77
CA GLN A 77 -16.95 -1.74 -7.63
C GLN A 77 -17.47 -2.18 -6.25
N ILE A 78 -17.81 -1.19 -5.42
CA ILE A 78 -18.45 -1.43 -4.12
C ILE A 78 -19.82 -2.05 -4.39
N LYS A 79 -19.98 -3.32 -4.01
CA LYS A 79 -21.30 -3.98 -4.00
C LYS A 79 -22.14 -3.31 -2.92
N ASN A 80 -22.95 -2.33 -3.30
CA ASN A 80 -24.05 -1.90 -2.44
C ASN A 80 -24.99 -3.09 -2.28
N ALA A 81 -25.22 -3.52 -1.04
CA ALA A 81 -26.08 -4.65 -0.73
C ALA A 81 -27.48 -4.43 -1.36
N PRO A 82 -28.09 -5.45 -1.98
CA PRO A 82 -29.38 -5.30 -2.66
C PRO A 82 -30.50 -5.00 -1.65
N GLU A 83 -31.31 -4.00 -1.95
CA GLU A 83 -32.57 -3.62 -1.30
C GLU A 83 -33.68 -4.68 -1.55
N GLU A 84 -33.42 -5.97 -1.30
CA GLU A 84 -34.38 -7.06 -1.53
C GLU A 84 -34.92 -7.71 -0.24
N ALA A 85 -34.78 -7.03 0.91
CA ALA A 85 -35.18 -7.57 2.22
C ALA A 85 -36.51 -7.00 2.79
N GLU A 86 -37.38 -6.40 1.99
CA GLU A 86 -38.66 -5.84 2.50
C GLU A 86 -39.90 -6.71 2.26
N SER A 87 -39.82 -7.83 1.55
CA SER A 87 -41.03 -8.59 1.17
C SER A 87 -41.43 -9.74 2.12
N ASN A 88 -40.65 -10.10 3.15
CA ASN A 88 -40.90 -11.35 3.88
C ASN A 88 -40.89 -11.27 5.42
N LYS A 89 -41.46 -10.20 6.01
CA LYS A 89 -41.69 -10.08 7.47
C LYS A 89 -43.15 -10.26 7.91
N GLN A 90 -43.89 -11.17 7.28
CA GLN A 90 -45.21 -11.58 7.78
C GLN A 90 -45.36 -13.10 7.79
N GLN A 91 -44.75 -13.76 8.77
CA GLN A 91 -45.33 -14.89 9.53
C GLN A 91 -44.29 -15.47 10.47
N GLY A 92 -44.51 -15.36 11.77
CA GLY A 92 -43.74 -16.13 12.75
C GLY A 92 -43.53 -15.49 14.12
N VAL A 93 -44.57 -14.98 14.79
CA VAL A 93 -44.49 -14.77 16.25
C VAL A 93 -45.80 -15.24 16.91
N ARG A 94 -45.78 -16.48 17.40
CA ARG A 94 -46.67 -16.95 18.47
C ARG A 94 -45.85 -16.99 19.76
N GLY A 95 -46.48 -16.59 20.86
CA GLY A 95 -45.95 -16.31 22.21
C GLY A 95 -44.88 -17.27 22.75
N ILE A 96 -44.02 -16.82 23.66
CA ILE A 96 -44.21 -16.59 25.11
C ILE A 96 -43.14 -15.53 25.50
N GLY A 97 -43.29 -14.50 26.35
CA GLY A 97 -44.03 -14.31 27.59
C GLY A 97 -43.04 -13.86 28.70
N ALA A 98 -43.22 -12.62 29.17
CA ALA A 98 -42.78 -12.04 30.46
C ALA A 98 -41.29 -11.74 30.77
N GLU A 99 -41.01 -10.43 30.73
CA GLU A 99 -40.26 -9.60 31.70
C GLU A 99 -38.87 -10.01 32.20
N LYS A 100 -37.88 -9.20 31.81
CA LYS A 100 -37.02 -8.40 32.70
C LYS A 100 -36.34 -7.30 31.88
N HIS A 101 -36.33 -6.07 32.39
CA HIS A 101 -35.50 -4.97 31.87
C HIS A 101 -34.03 -5.37 31.95
N GLY A 102 -33.48 -5.95 30.87
CA GLY A 102 -32.06 -5.97 30.58
C GLY A 102 -31.72 -4.69 29.81
N ASP A 103 -30.53 -4.14 30.04
CA ASP A 103 -30.07 -2.94 29.33
C ASP A 103 -30.32 -3.08 27.82
N ARG A 104 -30.80 -2.01 27.17
CA ARG A 104 -30.96 -1.94 25.71
C ARG A 104 -29.71 -2.41 24.97
N THR A 105 -28.54 -2.27 25.59
CA THR A 105 -27.26 -2.79 25.12
C THR A 105 -27.23 -4.31 25.05
N SER A 106 -27.74 -5.04 26.05
CA SER A 106 -27.86 -6.51 26.03
C SER A 106 -28.75 -6.99 24.89
N ASP A 107 -29.92 -6.37 24.70
CA ASP A 107 -30.85 -6.76 23.62
C ASP A 107 -30.24 -6.51 22.22
N LEU A 108 -29.47 -5.43 22.06
CA LEU A 108 -28.75 -5.13 20.82
C LEU A 108 -27.57 -6.08 20.59
N ILE A 109 -26.88 -6.49 21.66
CA ILE A 109 -25.78 -7.48 21.58
C ILE A 109 -26.34 -8.85 21.20
N ASP A 110 -27.44 -9.29 21.82
CA ASP A 110 -28.04 -10.59 21.50
C ASP A 110 -28.61 -10.61 20.07
N HIS A 111 -29.21 -9.51 19.63
CA HIS A 111 -29.62 -9.37 18.23
C HIS A 111 -28.42 -9.36 17.27
N PHE A 112 -27.30 -8.71 17.65
CA PHE A 112 -26.09 -8.69 16.84
C PHE A 112 -25.46 -10.08 16.75
N LEU A 113 -25.28 -10.78 17.87
CA LEU A 113 -24.73 -12.13 17.94
C LEU A 113 -25.61 -13.15 17.19
N GLY A 114 -26.93 -12.98 17.19
CA GLY A 114 -27.85 -13.80 16.40
C GLY A 114 -27.89 -13.46 14.90
N SER A 115 -27.39 -12.29 14.50
CA SER A 115 -27.29 -11.86 13.09
C SER A 115 -25.96 -12.23 12.43
N ILE A 116 -24.98 -12.64 13.22
CA ILE A 116 -23.76 -13.28 12.70
C ILE A 116 -24.21 -14.63 12.14
N PRO A 117 -24.03 -14.91 10.85
CA PRO A 117 -24.27 -16.25 10.32
C PRO A 117 -23.45 -17.22 11.18
N MET A 118 -24.10 -18.23 11.77
CA MET A 118 -23.33 -19.37 12.26
C MET A 118 -22.58 -19.87 11.04
N GLU A 119 -21.25 -19.76 11.07
CA GLU A 119 -20.38 -20.53 10.20
C GLU A 119 -20.64 -21.99 10.57
N GLU A 120 -21.69 -22.56 9.96
CA GLU A 120 -21.68 -23.98 9.65
C GLU A 120 -20.40 -24.18 8.86
N ASP A 121 -19.54 -25.06 9.38
CA ASP A 121 -18.30 -25.53 8.78
C ASP A 121 -18.59 -26.14 7.40
N GLU A 122 -18.87 -25.29 6.41
CA GLU A 122 -18.79 -25.62 5.01
C GLU A 122 -17.62 -24.81 4.47
N GLU A 123 -16.47 -25.49 4.42
CA GLU A 123 -15.30 -25.14 3.63
C GLU A 123 -15.65 -25.06 2.13
N GLU A 124 -16.51 -24.12 1.74
CA GLU A 124 -16.57 -23.70 0.35
C GLU A 124 -15.35 -22.83 0.09
N LYS A 125 -14.31 -23.47 -0.46
CA LYS A 125 -13.17 -22.83 -1.12
C LYS A 125 -13.66 -21.87 -2.20
N LYS A 126 -14.07 -20.66 -1.81
CA LYS A 126 -14.09 -19.52 -2.71
C LYS A 126 -12.64 -19.30 -3.11
N GLU A 127 -12.37 -19.32 -4.41
CA GLU A 127 -11.07 -18.98 -4.97
C GLU A 127 -10.68 -17.57 -4.50
N LYS A 128 -9.98 -17.48 -3.35
CA LYS A 128 -9.45 -16.22 -2.83
C LYS A 128 -8.47 -15.71 -3.87
N ARG A 129 -8.71 -14.50 -4.38
CA ARG A 129 -7.77 -13.82 -5.29
C ARG A 129 -6.41 -13.74 -4.60
N LYS A 130 -5.33 -13.89 -5.36
CA LYS A 130 -3.98 -13.72 -4.79
C LYS A 130 -3.78 -12.23 -4.50
N PRO A 131 -3.54 -11.84 -3.24
CA PRO A 131 -3.36 -10.44 -2.90
C PRO A 131 -2.13 -9.88 -3.62
N THR A 132 -2.29 -8.68 -4.17
CA THR A 132 -1.23 -7.94 -4.87
C THR A 132 -0.45 -7.07 -3.89
N PRO A 133 0.82 -6.73 -4.16
CA PRO A 133 1.60 -5.82 -3.31
C PRO A 133 0.98 -4.43 -3.11
N ALA A 134 0.06 -4.03 -3.98
CA ALA A 134 -0.72 -2.80 -3.82
C ALA A 134 -1.72 -2.86 -2.66
N ASP A 135 -2.23 -4.05 -2.32
CA ASP A 135 -3.21 -4.26 -1.26
C ASP A 135 -2.61 -4.05 0.13
N ALA A 136 -1.31 -4.34 0.28
CA ALA A 136 -0.54 -4.06 1.50
C ALA A 136 -0.47 -2.56 1.86
N ALA A 137 -0.62 -1.66 0.88
CA ALA A 137 -0.62 -0.23 1.11
C ALA A 137 -1.98 0.30 1.60
N VAL A 138 -3.06 -0.46 1.36
CA VAL A 138 -4.43 -0.09 1.72
C VAL A 138 -4.80 -0.68 3.07
N ASP A 139 -4.58 -1.99 3.26
CA ASP A 139 -4.79 -2.69 4.53
C ASP A 139 -3.78 -3.83 4.68
N TYR A 140 -2.72 -3.54 5.43
CA TYR A 140 -1.64 -4.50 5.68
C TYR A 140 -2.09 -5.70 6.51
N VAL A 141 -3.11 -5.54 7.37
CA VAL A 141 -3.59 -6.62 8.25
C VAL A 141 -4.38 -7.65 7.44
N ALA A 142 -5.28 -7.18 6.56
CA ALA A 142 -6.00 -8.06 5.64
C ALA A 142 -5.04 -8.80 4.68
N TYR A 143 -4.04 -8.08 4.15
CA TYR A 143 -3.00 -8.67 3.30
C TYR A 143 -2.24 -9.79 4.03
N LEU A 144 -1.81 -9.58 5.28
CA LEU A 144 -1.12 -10.60 6.05
C LEU A 144 -1.97 -11.85 6.25
N MET A 145 -3.23 -11.69 6.68
CA MET A 145 -4.14 -12.81 6.90
C MET A 145 -4.38 -13.64 5.63
N GLU A 146 -4.49 -13.00 4.45
CA GLU A 146 -4.65 -13.71 3.18
C GLU A 146 -3.36 -14.39 2.68
N THR A 147 -2.18 -13.85 3.01
CA THR A 147 -0.90 -14.46 2.65
C THR A 147 -0.44 -15.57 3.60
N GLU A 148 -0.85 -15.55 4.87
CA GLU A 148 -0.53 -16.58 5.86
C GLU A 148 -1.16 -17.94 5.49
N ASP A 149 -2.37 -17.93 4.94
CA ASP A 149 -3.07 -19.14 4.44
C ASP A 149 -2.38 -19.80 3.22
N GLN A 150 -1.51 -19.07 2.50
CA GLN A 150 -0.85 -19.53 1.27
C GLN A 150 0.59 -20.00 1.46
N GLN A 151 1.11 -20.06 2.69
CA GLN A 151 2.43 -20.63 2.94
C GLN A 151 2.37 -22.15 2.72
N GLU A 152 2.81 -22.61 1.54
CA GLU A 152 3.34 -23.98 1.42
C GLU A 152 4.40 -24.18 2.51
N PRO A 153 4.56 -25.40 3.07
CA PRO A 153 5.60 -25.65 4.05
C PRO A 153 6.96 -25.42 3.38
N GLU A 154 7.51 -24.23 3.57
CA GLU A 154 8.92 -23.93 3.30
C GLU A 154 9.74 -25.00 4.01
N ASP A 155 10.59 -25.70 3.26
CA ASP A 155 11.53 -26.68 3.78
C ASP A 155 12.33 -26.02 4.92
N THR A 156 11.90 -26.26 6.16
CA THR A 156 12.53 -25.71 7.37
C THR A 156 14.01 -26.10 7.44
N SER A 157 14.38 -27.19 6.78
CA SER A 157 15.75 -27.64 6.59
C SER A 157 16.59 -26.63 5.82
N ARG A 158 16.08 -26.05 4.73
CA ARG A 158 16.84 -25.11 3.89
C ARG A 158 17.01 -23.76 4.56
N THR A 159 15.97 -23.29 5.27
CA THR A 159 16.05 -22.04 6.03
C THR A 159 16.96 -22.18 7.24
N MET A 160 16.92 -23.31 7.96
CA MET A 160 17.89 -23.60 9.03
C MET A 160 19.33 -23.67 8.51
N SER A 161 19.58 -24.35 7.38
CA SER A 161 20.93 -24.41 6.79
C SER A 161 21.47 -23.02 6.39
N LEU A 162 20.62 -22.15 5.85
CA LEU A 162 21.03 -20.77 5.50
C LEU A 162 21.31 -19.90 6.73
N ILE A 163 20.61 -20.14 7.84
CA ILE A 163 20.85 -19.46 9.12
C ILE A 163 22.17 -19.93 9.75
N ASP A 164 22.43 -21.24 9.71
CA ASP A 164 23.67 -21.83 10.22
C ASP A 164 24.88 -21.36 9.39
N ASP A 165 24.77 -21.39 8.05
CA ASP A 165 25.79 -20.84 7.14
C ASP A 165 26.03 -19.34 7.43
N PHE A 166 24.97 -18.57 7.70
CA PHE A 166 25.08 -17.14 8.04
C PHE A 166 25.78 -16.90 9.39
N MET A 167 25.48 -17.71 10.40
CA MET A 167 26.10 -17.62 11.71
C MET A 167 27.57 -18.07 11.70
N GLU A 168 27.92 -19.07 10.89
CA GLU A 168 29.30 -19.55 10.74
C GLU A 168 30.17 -18.60 9.90
N ASP A 169 29.65 -18.06 8.80
CA ASP A 169 30.40 -17.19 7.87
C ASP A 169 30.33 -15.68 8.21
N GLY A 170 29.55 -15.29 9.22
CA GLY A 170 29.51 -13.92 9.73
C GLY A 170 28.85 -12.89 8.80
N GLY A 171 27.95 -13.34 7.92
CA GLY A 171 27.19 -12.47 7.02
C GLY A 171 27.14 -12.96 5.57
N PHE A 172 26.32 -12.29 4.74
CA PHE A 172 26.26 -12.53 3.30
C PHE A 172 27.66 -12.33 2.69
N LYS A 173 28.20 -13.37 2.03
CA LYS A 173 29.37 -13.28 1.15
C LYS A 173 29.02 -12.49 -0.12
N LEU A 174 28.76 -11.19 0.05
CA LEU A 174 28.72 -10.25 -1.04
C LEU A 174 30.10 -10.24 -1.69
N PRO A 175 30.22 -10.37 -3.02
CA PRO A 175 31.49 -10.12 -3.68
C PRO A 175 31.94 -8.73 -3.26
N LYS A 176 33.08 -8.67 -2.57
CA LYS A 176 33.73 -7.40 -2.29
C LYS A 176 34.09 -6.84 -3.66
N ILE A 177 33.31 -5.88 -4.14
CA ILE A 177 33.69 -5.04 -5.27
C ILE A 177 35.10 -4.59 -4.93
N GLN A 178 36.08 -5.00 -5.74
CA GLN A 178 37.44 -4.52 -5.61
C GLN A 178 37.32 -3.00 -5.77
N GLN A 179 37.40 -2.29 -4.64
CA GLN A 179 37.48 -0.85 -4.63
C GLN A 179 38.85 -0.51 -5.18
N ASP A 180 38.94 -0.40 -6.50
CA ASP A 180 39.98 0.41 -7.10
C ASP A 180 39.78 1.83 -6.55
N GLU A 181 40.84 2.45 -6.02
CA GLU A 181 40.80 3.77 -5.35
C GLU A 181 40.29 4.91 -6.26
N ASP A 182 39.99 4.63 -7.52
CA ASP A 182 39.53 5.56 -8.55
C ASP A 182 38.03 5.48 -8.88
N TYR A 183 37.22 4.66 -8.19
CA TYR A 183 35.77 4.63 -8.43
C TYR A 183 35.06 5.87 -7.86
N LYS A 184 34.77 6.85 -8.74
CA LYS A 184 33.84 7.95 -8.46
C LYS A 184 32.46 7.62 -9.05
N PRO A 185 31.38 7.52 -8.25
CA PRO A 185 30.04 7.39 -8.79
C PRO A 185 29.69 8.62 -9.64
N GLU A 186 29.16 8.41 -10.85
CA GLU A 186 28.76 9.48 -11.79
C GLU A 186 27.63 10.37 -11.25
N PHE A 187 26.96 9.96 -10.18
CA PHE A 187 25.93 10.76 -9.52
C PHE A 187 25.96 10.58 -8.01
N THR A 188 26.51 11.58 -7.33
CA THR A 188 26.22 11.86 -5.92
C THR A 188 25.16 12.96 -5.88
N PRO A 189 24.01 12.78 -5.18
CA PRO A 189 23.11 13.90 -4.98
C PRO A 189 23.85 15.03 -4.26
N GLU A 190 23.99 16.18 -4.92
CA GLU A 190 24.51 17.40 -4.31
C GLU A 190 23.51 17.84 -3.23
N LEU A 191 23.78 17.49 -1.97
CA LEU A 191 23.25 18.28 -0.87
C LEU A 191 23.91 19.65 -0.96
N GLN A 192 23.12 20.68 -1.23
CA GLN A 192 23.54 22.06 -1.04
C GLN A 192 23.83 22.27 0.46
N THR A 193 25.04 21.94 0.89
CA THR A 193 25.62 22.52 2.09
C THR A 193 26.18 23.85 1.67
N ASP A 194 25.43 24.93 1.92
CA ASP A 194 25.96 26.28 1.88
C ASP A 194 26.98 26.42 3.02
N SER A 195 28.18 25.90 2.78
CA SER A 195 29.33 26.02 3.66
C SER A 195 30.09 27.27 3.25
N GLY A 196 29.55 28.40 3.70
CA GLY A 196 30.07 29.73 3.40
C GLY A 196 29.98 30.67 4.59
N LYS A 197 30.60 30.30 5.72
CA LYS A 197 31.36 31.17 6.65
C LYS A 197 31.45 30.56 8.05
N ASP A 198 32.68 30.42 8.51
CA ASP A 198 33.02 30.40 9.93
C ASP A 198 32.43 31.64 10.61
N GLY A 199 31.41 31.42 11.44
CA GLY A 199 30.75 32.42 12.23
C GLY A 199 29.81 31.73 13.19
N GLU A 200 30.03 31.95 14.49
CA GLU A 200 29.21 31.48 15.60
C GLU A 200 27.79 32.08 15.55
N GLU A 201 26.98 31.65 14.59
CA GLU A 201 25.53 31.86 14.59
C GLU A 201 24.86 30.50 14.67
N GLU A 202 24.78 29.96 15.89
CA GLU A 202 23.84 28.90 16.18
C GLU A 202 22.42 29.39 15.80
N ASN A 203 21.76 28.61 14.91
CA ASN A 203 20.32 28.57 14.66
C ASN A 203 19.68 29.53 13.63
N SER A 204 20.07 29.41 12.36
CA SER A 204 19.13 29.62 11.23
C SER A 204 18.74 28.33 10.49
N GLY A 205 19.08 27.15 11.05
CA GLY A 205 18.67 25.87 10.48
C GLY A 205 17.15 25.71 10.47
N VAL A 206 16.59 25.29 9.34
CA VAL A 206 15.15 25.04 9.18
C VAL A 206 14.69 24.03 10.22
N PHE A 207 13.81 24.46 11.13
CA PHE A 207 13.27 23.62 12.19
C PHE A 207 12.15 22.75 11.65
N THR A 208 12.31 21.43 11.75
CA THR A 208 11.32 20.45 11.30
C THR A 208 11.08 19.38 12.36
N GLU A 209 9.89 18.80 12.36
CA GLU A 209 9.53 17.72 13.29
C GLU A 209 10.46 16.50 13.11
N THR A 210 10.83 16.18 11.87
CA THR A 210 11.79 15.12 11.54
C THR A 210 13.15 15.37 12.18
N LEU A 211 13.63 16.61 12.17
CA LEU A 211 14.89 16.98 12.82
C LEU A 211 14.81 16.79 14.34
N ALA A 212 13.68 17.16 14.96
CA ALA A 212 13.47 16.90 16.38
C ALA A 212 13.49 15.40 16.70
N ARG A 213 12.84 14.56 15.89
CA ARG A 213 12.86 13.09 16.04
C ARG A 213 14.27 12.52 15.95
N ILE A 214 15.12 13.05 15.05
CA ILE A 214 16.53 12.66 14.95
C ILE A 214 17.27 12.99 16.24
N TYR A 215 17.08 14.19 16.80
CA TYR A 215 17.74 14.58 18.06
C TYR A 215 17.27 13.74 19.26
N ILE A 216 16.01 13.33 19.30
CA ILE A 216 15.50 12.39 20.32
C ILE A 216 16.23 11.05 20.21
N LYS A 217 16.35 10.49 19.00
CA LYS A 217 17.08 9.23 18.75
C LYS A 217 18.55 9.33 19.14
N GLN A 218 19.18 10.49 18.95
CA GLN A 218 20.56 10.77 19.34
C GLN A 218 20.73 11.05 20.85
N GLY A 219 19.66 11.05 21.65
CA GLY A 219 19.70 11.36 23.09
C GLY A 219 19.92 12.85 23.41
N LYS A 220 19.88 13.73 22.40
CA LYS A 220 20.08 15.18 22.55
C LYS A 220 18.74 15.87 22.84
N TYR A 221 18.17 15.56 24.00
CA TYR A 221 16.81 15.99 24.35
C TYR A 221 16.64 17.50 24.47
N GLN A 222 17.66 18.23 24.92
CA GLN A 222 17.64 19.70 25.04
C GLN A 222 17.39 20.38 23.69
N ARG A 223 18.14 19.98 22.66
CA ARG A 223 17.97 20.52 21.31
C ARG A 223 16.64 20.10 20.70
N ALA A 224 16.19 18.87 20.94
CA ALA A 224 14.87 18.44 20.50
C ALA A 224 13.74 19.28 21.13
N TYR A 225 13.86 19.64 22.42
CA TYR A 225 12.89 20.48 23.13
C TYR A 225 12.78 21.88 22.52
N GLU A 226 13.91 22.51 22.20
CA GLU A 226 13.94 23.83 21.57
C GLU A 226 13.26 23.85 20.20
N ILE A 227 13.49 22.81 19.39
CA ILE A 227 12.87 22.66 18.07
C ILE A 227 11.35 22.51 18.20
N ILE A 228 10.90 21.61 19.07
CA ILE A 228 9.46 21.37 19.29
C ILE A 228 8.78 22.61 19.89
N SER A 229 9.45 23.33 20.79
CA SER A 229 8.92 24.57 21.40
C SER A 229 8.73 25.67 20.35
N ARG A 230 9.68 25.81 19.43
CA ARG A 230 9.57 26.77 18.33
C ARG A 230 8.49 26.38 17.31
N LEU A 231 8.37 25.08 17.00
CA LEU A 231 7.31 24.57 16.13
C LEU A 231 5.91 24.76 16.74
N HIS A 232 5.77 24.62 18.06
CA HIS A 232 4.53 24.94 18.76
C HIS A 232 4.14 26.40 18.49
N GLN A 233 5.07 27.34 18.68
CA GLN A 233 4.79 28.78 18.48
C GLN A 233 4.38 29.12 17.04
N GLN A 234 4.90 28.39 16.06
CA GLN A 234 4.57 28.57 14.64
C GLN A 234 3.26 27.89 14.22
N HIS A 235 2.83 26.85 14.94
CA HIS A 235 1.66 26.04 14.60
C HIS A 235 0.64 26.02 15.76
N SER A 236 -0.10 27.11 15.91
CA SER A 236 -1.14 27.29 16.96
C SER A 236 -2.25 26.23 16.92
N ASP A 237 -2.54 25.68 15.73
CA ASP A 237 -3.69 24.79 15.51
C ASP A 237 -3.46 23.37 16.06
N LYS A 238 -2.20 23.01 16.34
CA LYS A 238 -1.78 21.68 16.83
C LYS A 238 -1.33 21.68 18.28
N ASN A 239 -1.92 22.54 19.11
CA ASN A 239 -1.46 22.81 20.48
C ASN A 239 -1.33 21.53 21.34
N GLY A 240 -2.34 20.64 21.34
CA GLY A 240 -2.32 19.43 22.17
C GLY A 240 -1.15 18.47 21.88
N TYR A 241 -0.83 18.27 20.60
CA TYR A 241 0.24 17.37 20.16
C TYR A 241 1.62 17.84 20.65
N TYR A 242 1.94 19.11 20.43
CA TYR A 242 3.23 19.66 20.83
C TYR A 242 3.37 19.74 22.35
N VAL A 243 2.29 20.03 23.09
CA VAL A 243 2.29 20.00 24.56
C VAL A 243 2.65 18.61 25.08
N ASP A 244 2.08 17.55 24.51
CA ASP A 244 2.41 16.18 24.90
C ASP A 244 3.86 15.81 24.56
N GLN A 245 4.37 16.25 23.40
CA GLN A 245 5.77 16.05 23.04
C GLN A 245 6.75 16.77 23.96
N LEU A 246 6.46 18.01 24.34
CA LEU A 246 7.27 18.77 25.29
C LEU A 246 7.28 18.09 26.67
N ARG A 247 6.12 17.63 27.16
CA ARG A 247 6.01 16.88 28.42
C ARG A 247 6.80 15.57 28.38
N PHE A 248 6.77 14.87 27.24
CA PHE A 248 7.55 13.66 27.04
C PHE A 248 9.06 13.94 27.07
N LEU A 249 9.52 14.98 26.37
CA LEU A 249 10.92 15.41 26.35
C LEU A 249 11.42 15.84 27.73
N GLU A 250 10.62 16.57 28.50
CA GLU A 250 10.94 16.94 29.89
C GLU A 250 11.17 15.70 30.77
N LYS A 251 10.32 14.68 30.64
CA LYS A 251 10.49 13.40 31.34
C LYS A 251 11.79 12.70 30.93
N LEU A 252 12.12 12.70 29.64
CA LEU A 252 13.38 12.10 29.14
C LEU A 252 14.61 12.84 29.67
N MET A 253 14.57 14.17 29.70
CA MET A 253 15.64 15.00 30.27
C MET A 253 15.83 14.78 31.76
N LEU A 254 14.74 14.63 32.52
CA LEU A 254 14.79 14.31 33.94
C LEU A 254 15.35 12.92 34.20
N ASN A 255 15.01 11.94 33.36
CA ASN A 255 15.55 10.58 33.45
C ASN A 255 17.05 10.56 33.10
N SER A 256 17.47 11.24 32.03
CA SER A 256 18.88 11.29 31.64
C SER A 256 19.78 11.98 32.66
N LYS A 257 19.25 12.92 33.45
CA LYS A 257 19.97 13.59 34.54
C LYS A 257 20.07 12.75 35.82
N LYS A 258 19.22 11.72 35.96
CA LYS A 258 19.21 10.82 37.14
C LYS A 258 20.06 9.56 36.96
N LYS A 259 20.63 9.38 35.77
CA LYS A 259 21.50 8.26 35.41
C LYS A 259 22.96 8.68 35.51
#